data_AF-A0A1W9R7K0-F1
#
_entry.id   AF-A0A1W9R7K0-F1
#
_cell.length_a   1.000
_cell.length_b   1.000
_cell.length_c   1.000
_cell.angle_alpha   90.00
_cell.angle_beta   90.00
_cell.angle_gamma   90.00
#
_symmetry.space_group_name_H-M   'P 1'
#
loop_
_entity.id
_entity.type
_entity.pdbx_description
1 polymer ?
#
loop_
_entity_poly.entity_id
_entity_poly.type
_entity_poly.pdbx_seq_one_letter_code
_entity_poly.pdbx_strand_id
1 'polypeptide(L)'
;MADFKQINEARQLLGLGEYATLEEIKKAYRRLAYKYHPDRCKGEKKKECEEMFKKITWAKEILMAYCAGYRYSFKEKDVKRNSMDKEFYEHLKRFYDGWWGNLEL
;
A
#
# COMPACT_ATOMS: atom_id res chain seq x y z
N MET A 1 -15.30 14.03 -4.58
CA MET A 1 -14.77 13.20 -3.48
C MET A 1 -15.11 11.76 -3.82
N ALA A 2 -14.20 10.80 -3.67
CA ALA A 2 -14.54 9.41 -3.93
C ALA A 2 -15.61 8.94 -2.94
N ASP A 3 -16.66 8.29 -3.43
CA ASP A 3 -17.72 7.77 -2.57
C ASP A 3 -17.35 6.38 -1.99
N PHE A 4 -18.17 5.88 -1.05
CA PHE A 4 -17.95 4.57 -0.43
C PHE A 4 -17.86 3.44 -1.47
N LYS A 5 -18.68 3.49 -2.53
CA LYS A 5 -18.72 2.45 -3.55
C LYS A 5 -17.39 2.38 -4.29
N GLN A 6 -16.83 3.52 -4.69
CA GLN A 6 -15.53 3.58 -5.37
C GLN A 6 -14.39 3.07 -4.49
N ILE A 7 -14.38 3.43 -3.21
CA ILE A 7 -13.37 2.94 -2.26
C ILE A 7 -13.48 1.43 -2.05
N ASN A 8 -14.70 0.92 -1.90
CA ASN A 8 -14.94 -0.50 -1.71
C ASN A 8 -14.60 -1.32 -2.97
N GLU A 9 -14.93 -0.83 -4.16
CA GLU A 9 -14.54 -1.46 -5.43
C GLU A 9 -13.01 -1.48 -5.59
N ALA A 10 -12.33 -0.38 -5.28
CA ALA A 10 -10.86 -0.31 -5.34
C ALA A 10 -10.21 -1.31 -4.36
N ARG A 11 -10.72 -1.39 -3.12
CA ARG A 11 -10.28 -2.34 -2.08
C ARG A 11 -10.44 -3.79 -2.56
N GLN A 12 -11.62 -4.14 -3.07
CA GLN A 12 -11.91 -5.48 -3.57
C GLN A 12 -11.07 -5.83 -4.79
N LEU A 13 -10.84 -4.88 -5.70
CA LEU A 13 -10.01 -5.07 -6.89
C LEU A 13 -8.55 -5.40 -6.53
N LEU A 14 -7.99 -4.77 -5.50
CA LEU A 14 -6.66 -5.11 -4.99
C LEU A 14 -6.64 -6.40 -4.15
N GLY A 15 -7.82 -6.96 -3.83
CA GLY A 15 -7.95 -8.15 -2.99
C GLY A 15 -7.65 -7.90 -1.53
N LEU A 16 -7.99 -6.71 -1.02
CA LEU A 16 -7.77 -6.31 0.37
C LEU A 16 -8.99 -6.63 1.23
N GLY A 17 -8.76 -6.96 2.50
CA GLY A 17 -9.81 -7.08 3.51
C GLY A 17 -10.44 -5.72 3.87
N GLU A 18 -11.37 -5.71 4.82
CA GLU A 18 -11.99 -4.47 5.34
C GLU A 18 -10.97 -3.57 6.05
N TYR A 19 -9.89 -4.17 6.56
CA TYR A 19 -8.75 -3.50 7.16
C TYR A 19 -7.51 -3.79 6.32
N ALA A 20 -6.78 -2.73 5.96
CA ALA A 20 -5.51 -2.83 5.26
C ALA A 20 -4.63 -1.63 5.61
N THR A 21 -3.34 -1.89 5.77
CA THR A 21 -2.30 -0.88 5.93
C THR A 21 -1.89 -0.30 4.58
N LEU A 22 -1.26 0.88 4.59
CA LEU A 22 -0.67 1.47 3.38
C LEU A 22 0.33 0.53 2.70
N GLU A 23 1.08 -0.26 3.48
CA GLU A 23 2.03 -1.20 2.91
C GLU A 23 1.35 -2.39 2.24
N GLU A 24 0.26 -2.91 2.82
CA GLU A 24 -0.55 -3.96 2.17
C GLU A 24 -1.18 -3.48 0.86
N ILE A 25 -1.68 -2.23 0.82
CA ILE A 25 -2.19 -1.61 -0.41
C ILE A 25 -1.09 -1.59 -1.49
N LYS A 26 0.10 -1.07 -1.14
CA LYS A 26 1.24 -1.01 -2.07
C LYS A 26 1.68 -2.40 -2.52
N LYS A 27 1.75 -3.36 -1.60
CA LYS A 27 2.15 -4.76 -1.89
C LYS A 27 1.15 -5.44 -2.82
N ALA A 28 -0.14 -5.27 -2.57
CA ALA A 28 -1.20 -5.81 -3.42
C ALA A 28 -1.13 -5.22 -4.84
N TYR A 29 -0.96 -3.90 -4.95
CA TYR A 29 -0.73 -3.23 -6.23
C TYR A 29 0.50 -3.78 -6.96
N ARG A 30 1.67 -3.84 -6.31
CA ARG A 30 2.92 -4.36 -6.92
C ARG A 30 2.73 -5.76 -7.49
N ARG A 31 2.05 -6.64 -6.74
CA ARG A 31 1.74 -8.02 -7.17
C ARG A 31 0.87 -8.04 -8.43
N LEU A 32 -0.19 -7.24 -8.49
CA LEU A 32 -1.10 -7.20 -9.64
C LEU A 32 -0.47 -6.48 -10.83
N ALA A 33 0.26 -5.40 -10.61
CA ALA A 33 0.97 -4.65 -11.63
C ALA A 33 2.01 -5.53 -12.34
N TYR A 34 2.72 -6.37 -11.58
CA TYR A 34 3.62 -7.37 -12.14
C TYR A 34 2.88 -8.44 -12.97
N LYS A 35 1.69 -8.87 -12.53
CA LYS A 35 0.89 -9.86 -13.25
C LYS A 35 0.34 -9.32 -14.59
N TYR A 36 -0.14 -8.08 -14.60
CA TYR A 36 -0.79 -7.45 -15.75
C TYR A 36 0.11 -6.48 -16.51
N HIS A 37 1.43 -6.51 -16.27
CA HIS A 37 2.37 -5.63 -16.95
C HIS A 37 2.32 -5.84 -18.47
N PRO A 38 2.33 -4.77 -19.30
CA PRO A 38 2.25 -4.88 -20.75
C PRO A 38 3.29 -5.83 -21.36
N ASP A 39 4.52 -5.83 -20.84
CA ASP A 39 5.60 -6.72 -21.31
C ASP A 39 5.29 -8.21 -21.15
N ARG A 40 4.41 -8.56 -20.20
CA ARG A 40 4.04 -9.94 -19.87
C ARG A 40 2.78 -10.39 -20.60
N CYS A 41 2.04 -9.47 -21.20
CA CYS A 41 0.77 -9.76 -21.86
C CYS A 41 0.90 -9.67 -23.37
N LYS A 42 0.85 -10.83 -24.03
CA LYS A 42 1.02 -10.99 -25.48
C LYS A 42 -0.24 -11.56 -26.13
N GLY A 43 -0.38 -11.34 -27.43
CA GLY A 43 -1.50 -11.85 -28.22
C GLY A 43 -2.85 -11.31 -27.77
N GLU A 44 -3.87 -12.17 -27.77
CA GLU A 44 -5.27 -11.82 -27.48
C GLU A 44 -5.47 -11.25 -26.06
N LYS A 45 -4.62 -11.63 -25.10
CA LYS A 45 -4.68 -11.17 -23.70
C LYS A 45 -4.18 -9.74 -23.49
N LYS A 46 -3.60 -9.10 -24.52
CA LYS A 46 -3.03 -7.74 -24.38
C LYS A 46 -4.07 -6.71 -23.98
N LYS A 47 -5.26 -6.74 -24.60
CA LYS A 47 -6.35 -5.79 -24.31
C LYS A 47 -6.85 -5.94 -22.87
N GLU A 48 -7.12 -7.19 -22.46
CA GLU A 48 -7.57 -7.49 -21.08
C GLU A 48 -6.53 -7.04 -20.04
N CYS A 49 -5.25 -7.31 -20.27
CA CYS A 49 -4.21 -6.84 -19.37
C CYS A 49 -4.12 -5.32 -19.29
N GLU A 50 -4.23 -4.61 -20.41
CA GLU A 50 -4.19 -3.14 -20.41
C GLU A 50 -5.37 -2.55 -19.62
N GLU A 51 -6.58 -3.07 -19.84
CA GLU A 51 -7.77 -2.68 -19.09
C GLU A 51 -7.60 -2.97 -17.60
N MET A 52 -7.08 -4.15 -17.25
CA MET A 52 -6.83 -4.48 -15.85
C MET A 52 -5.76 -3.62 -15.23
N PHE A 53 -4.69 -3.31 -15.96
CA PHE A 53 -3.61 -2.44 -15.50
C PHE A 53 -4.11 -1.02 -15.19
N LYS A 54 -5.00 -0.48 -16.03
CA LYS A 54 -5.67 0.81 -15.77
C LYS A 54 -6.51 0.76 -14.50
N LYS A 55 -7.33 -0.30 -14.32
CA LYS A 55 -8.19 -0.45 -13.13
C LYS A 55 -7.38 -0.60 -11.84
N ILE A 56 -6.30 -1.39 -11.82
CA ILE A 56 -5.48 -1.56 -10.61
C ILE A 56 -4.71 -0.29 -10.25
N THR A 57 -4.29 0.48 -11.25
CA THR A 57 -3.61 1.77 -11.05
C THR A 57 -4.58 2.78 -10.44
N TRP A 58 -5.78 2.89 -11.02
CA TRP A 58 -6.87 3.70 -10.47
C TRP A 58 -7.20 3.30 -9.02
N ALA A 59 -7.33 2.00 -8.73
CA ALA A 59 -7.65 1.53 -7.38
C ALA A 59 -6.57 1.92 -6.37
N LYS A 60 -5.28 1.76 -6.72
CA LYS A 60 -4.18 2.22 -5.88
C LYS A 60 -4.26 3.72 -5.62
N GLU A 61 -4.56 4.53 -6.63
CA GLU A 61 -4.61 5.99 -6.50
C GLU A 61 -5.74 6.44 -5.58
N ILE A 62 -6.95 5.90 -5.77
CA ILE A 62 -8.11 6.21 -4.92
C ILE A 62 -7.84 5.83 -3.46
N LEU A 63 -7.31 4.63 -3.20
CA LEU A 63 -7.03 4.19 -1.84
C LEU A 63 -5.93 5.02 -1.18
N MET A 64 -4.86 5.35 -1.91
CA MET A 64 -3.80 6.22 -1.39
C MET A 64 -4.32 7.61 -1.06
N ALA A 65 -5.15 8.21 -1.92
CA ALA A 65 -5.75 9.52 -1.69
C ALA A 65 -6.71 9.49 -0.48
N TYR A 66 -7.54 8.45 -0.37
CA TYR A 66 -8.42 8.23 0.78
C TYR A 66 -7.60 8.16 2.07
N CYS A 67 -6.59 7.30 2.13
CA CYS A 67 -5.74 7.14 3.31
C CYS A 67 -4.91 8.40 3.64
N ALA A 68 -4.50 9.18 2.64
CA ALA A 68 -3.74 10.41 2.84
C ALA A 68 -4.55 11.51 3.56
N GLY A 69 -5.88 11.46 3.46
CA GLY A 69 -6.78 12.37 4.17
C GLY A 69 -6.92 12.08 5.67
N TYR A 70 -6.42 10.94 6.15
CA TYR A 70 -6.53 10.57 7.56
C TYR A 70 -5.49 11.31 8.40
N ARG A 71 -5.96 11.90 9.51
CA ARG A 71 -5.09 12.46 10.53
C ARG A 71 -4.63 11.37 11.49
N TYR A 72 -3.33 11.22 11.63
CA TYR A 72 -2.72 10.33 12.62
C TYR A 72 -2.62 11.04 13.97
N SER A 73 -2.94 10.32 15.05
CA SER A 73 -2.72 10.82 16.41
C SER A 73 -1.36 10.37 16.92
N PHE A 74 -0.56 11.33 17.39
CA PHE A 74 0.72 11.08 18.05
C PHE A 74 0.61 11.16 19.58
N LYS A 75 -0.61 11.10 20.13
CA LYS A 75 -0.81 11.01 21.57
C LYS A 75 -0.32 9.65 22.06
N GLU A 76 0.33 9.63 23.22
CA GLU A 76 0.95 8.43 23.79
C GLU A 76 0.01 7.22 23.83
N LYS A 77 -1.24 7.42 24.26
CA LYS A 77 -2.26 6.35 24.32
C LYS A 77 -2.60 5.74 22.95
N ASP A 78 -2.62 6.55 21.89
CA ASP A 78 -3.00 6.11 20.55
C ASP A 78 -1.83 5.38 19.87
N VAL A 79 -0.60 5.87 20.11
CA VAL A 79 0.63 5.22 19.66
C VAL A 79 0.84 3.87 20.35
N LYS A 80 0.58 3.76 21.66
CA LYS A 80 0.67 2.48 22.39
C LYS A 80 -0.34 1.44 21.89
N ARG A 81 -1.51 1.89 21.41
CA ARG A 81 -2.55 1.01 20.86
C ARG A 81 -2.17 0.44 19.49
N ASN A 82 -1.52 1.25 18.66
CA ASN A 82 -1.03 0.89 17.33
C ASN A 82 0.50 0.87 17.31
N SER A 83 1.11 0.18 18.30
CA SER A 83 2.56 0.15 18.44
C SER A 83 3.19 -0.47 17.20
N MET A 84 4.20 0.22 16.66
CA MET A 84 5.02 -0.29 15.58
C MET A 84 5.64 -1.63 15.97
N ASP A 85 5.73 -2.55 15.01
CA ASP A 85 6.37 -3.85 15.21
C ASP A 85 7.79 -3.65 15.76
N LYS A 86 8.07 -4.26 16.92
CA LYS A 86 9.35 -4.16 17.61
C LYS A 86 10.49 -4.67 16.74
N GLU A 87 10.28 -5.74 15.99
CA GLU A 87 11.28 -6.33 15.10
C GLU A 87 11.62 -5.38 13.96
N PHE A 88 10.61 -4.68 13.41
CA PHE A 88 10.81 -3.68 12.37
C PHE A 88 11.59 -2.46 12.89
N TYR A 89 11.29 -2.00 14.10
CA TYR A 89 12.04 -0.90 14.73
C TYR A 89 13.51 -1.28 14.98
N GLU A 90 13.77 -2.49 15.48
CA GLU A 90 15.13 -2.98 15.67
C GLU A 90 15.89 -3.13 14.34
N HIS A 91 15.22 -3.58 13.27
CA HIS A 91 15.80 -3.62 11.92
C HIS A 91 16.21 -2.22 11.44
N LEU A 92 15.33 -1.23 11.59
CA LEU A 92 15.65 0.17 11.25
C LEU A 92 16.83 0.69 12.08
N LYS A 93 16.83 0.45 13.39
CA LYS A 93 17.91 0.88 14.28
C LYS A 93 19.26 0.33 13.82
N ARG A 94 19.35 -0.99 13.57
CA ARG A 94 20.58 -1.64 13.06
C ARG A 94 21.02 -1.08 11.70
N PHE A 95 20.08 -0.81 10.81
CA PHE A 95 20.37 -0.24 9.49
C PHE A 95 21.00 1.16 9.58
N TYR A 96 20.48 2.03 10.46
CA TYR A 96 21.03 3.37 10.66
C TYR A 96 22.32 3.38 11.47
N ASP A 97 22.39 2.62 12.56
CA ASP A 97 23.59 2.50 13.40
C ASP A 97 24.81 1.98 12.61
N GLY A 98 24.57 1.13 11.59
CA GLY A 98 25.63 0.58 10.73
C GLY A 98 25.98 1.39 9.48
N TRP A 99 25.03 2.11 8.87
CA TRP A 99 25.22 2.73 7.54
C TRP A 99 25.29 4.26 7.54
N TRP A 100 24.81 4.95 8.59
CA TRP A 100 24.77 6.42 8.68
C TRP A 100 25.34 6.97 10.00
N GLY A 101 26.00 6.15 10.81
CA GLY A 101 26.47 6.48 12.16
C GLY A 101 25.40 6.23 13.22
N ASN A 102 25.82 6.01 14.48
CA ASN A 102 24.93 5.73 15.61
C ASN A 102 23.81 6.77 15.69
N LEU A 103 22.57 6.29 15.66
CA LEU A 103 21.40 7.13 15.89
C LEU A 103 21.25 7.31 17.41
N GLU A 104 22.05 8.22 17.99
CA GLU A 104 21.79 8.71 19.35
C GLU A 104 20.56 9.62 19.31
N LEU A 105 19.38 9.02 19.51
CA LEU A 105 18.13 9.71 19.85
C LEU A 105 17.89 9.65 21.35
#